data_AF-A0A817D0B8-F1
#
_entry.id   AF-A0A817D0B8-F1
#
_cell.length_a   1.000
_cell.length_b   1.000
_cell.length_c   1.000
_cell.angle_alpha   90.00
_cell.angle_beta   90.00
_cell.angle_gamma   90.00
#
_symmetry.space_group_name_H-M   'P 1'
#
loop_
_entity.id
_entity.type
_entity.pdbx_description
1 polymer ?
#
loop_
_entity_poly.entity_id
_entity_poly.type
_entity_poly.pdbx_seq_one_letter_code
_entity_poly.pdbx_strand_id
1 'polypeptide(L)'
;MECILLISILLSSLMIIFKCLRTSLTFSILWLSYYSCFQIAGQFLYFQWDTLLLETGFLTIFVAPMRIIYIKKKQKEDYLYQDRITLWLVRWLAFRLLFASGIVKLTAGDRTWWALTATTYHYQSQCIPTPLAYYAHHVPVWLHKLSTALVYMLMSGTGILFFSPFRIHRLIAFNLQIFLQILIALTGNYNFFNLLTLVLCLGLIDDQFLGYSQWETIDNEQKSKKSFSCLCTLFRRLIHLIILITYIYLTIRWFDIHWNAKQKIISTKITFTHDQLDLFLRRFLPVCLFIAWCSLIFTIGRSVFTAICRPKKVYGKIFHSLVTMAYGILAMSLFFVSMVPFTVIERKTGNALPHELQSWYNKFQDYHIFNAYGLFRSMTGIDGRPELIIEGAMSTKNPKWKEYEFFYKPGSLSAAPPFVAPHQPRIDWQMWFAALSHYQHEPWLAFFLYRLLTNQPEVLRLIQTNPFPTTPPKQIRVLLYHYNFTTPPSKDYWKRELTNNEWFPTISLESQWFMSYIEQQNMIQITKPLPTSILLDVLRSISNFMNGTMFTWFPVIIALVLVILRRILCTKPHVPVLMKKDNGGYQPVPLKDKTN
;
A
#
# COMPACT_ATOMS: atom_id res chain seq x y z
N MET A 1 -4.27 -14.64 19.73
CA MET A 1 -3.87 -14.01 18.44
C MET A 1 -4.31 -14.86 17.24
N GLU A 2 -3.87 -16.13 17.14
CA GLU A 2 -4.20 -17.01 15.99
C GLU A 2 -5.70 -17.10 15.68
N CYS A 3 -6.56 -17.33 16.69
CA CYS A 3 -8.02 -17.35 16.49
C CYS A 3 -8.56 -16.05 15.87
N ILE A 4 -8.06 -14.90 16.33
CA ILE A 4 -8.49 -13.58 15.84
C ILE A 4 -8.13 -13.44 14.36
N LEU A 5 -6.93 -13.84 13.97
CA LEU A 5 -6.47 -13.82 12.57
C LEU A 5 -7.31 -14.75 11.70
N LEU A 6 -7.53 -15.99 12.13
CA LEU A 6 -8.31 -16.97 11.35
C LEU A 6 -9.77 -16.55 11.18
N ILE A 7 -10.39 -16.03 12.23
CA ILE A 7 -11.75 -15.46 12.15
C ILE A 7 -11.77 -14.27 11.19
N SER A 8 -10.76 -13.40 11.23
CA SER A 8 -10.64 -12.24 10.33
C SER A 8 -10.45 -12.66 8.87
N ILE A 9 -9.65 -13.70 8.61
CA ILE A 9 -9.45 -14.27 7.26
C ILE A 9 -10.76 -14.88 6.76
N LEU A 10 -11.47 -15.63 7.59
CA LEU A 10 -12.77 -16.19 7.22
C LEU A 10 -13.79 -15.09 6.92
N LEU A 11 -13.89 -14.10 7.81
CA LEU A 11 -14.84 -12.99 7.66
C LEU A 11 -14.55 -12.16 6.39
N SER A 12 -13.29 -11.82 6.14
CA SER A 12 -12.89 -11.10 4.91
C SER A 12 -13.14 -11.92 3.65
N SER A 13 -12.89 -13.23 3.67
CA SER A 13 -13.20 -14.14 2.55
C SER A 13 -14.71 -14.20 2.27
N LEU A 14 -15.53 -14.28 3.31
CA LEU A 14 -16.99 -14.26 3.19
C LEU A 14 -17.50 -12.92 2.63
N MET A 15 -16.86 -11.79 2.95
CA MET A 15 -17.22 -10.48 2.38
C MET A 15 -16.98 -10.40 0.86
N ILE A 16 -16.00 -11.12 0.33
CA ILE A 16 -15.77 -11.18 -1.13
C ILE A 16 -16.98 -11.84 -1.80
N ILE A 17 -17.51 -12.91 -1.22
CA ILE A 17 -18.62 -13.71 -1.78
C ILE A 17 -19.98 -13.04 -1.54
N PHE A 18 -20.23 -12.55 -0.32
CA PHE A 18 -21.53 -12.08 0.14
C PHE A 18 -21.57 -10.57 0.31
N LYS A 19 -22.30 -9.90 -0.61
CA LYS A 19 -22.53 -8.44 -0.54
C LYS A 19 -23.23 -7.98 0.76
N CYS A 20 -24.01 -8.84 1.41
CA CYS A 20 -24.71 -8.51 2.65
C CYS A 20 -23.76 -8.31 3.85
N LEU A 21 -22.56 -8.90 3.82
CA LEU A 21 -21.56 -8.76 4.88
C LEU A 21 -20.68 -7.52 4.71
N ARG A 22 -20.85 -6.75 3.63
CA ARG A 22 -20.06 -5.53 3.38
C ARG A 22 -20.68 -4.35 4.12
N THR A 23 -20.66 -4.41 5.44
CA THR A 23 -21.27 -3.40 6.32
C THR A 23 -20.21 -2.70 7.15
N SER A 24 -20.53 -1.48 7.60
CA SER A 24 -19.68 -0.72 8.53
C SER A 24 -19.28 -1.54 9.76
N LEU A 25 -20.22 -2.28 10.37
CA LEU A 25 -19.96 -3.15 11.52
C LEU A 25 -18.91 -4.24 11.20
N THR A 26 -19.02 -4.88 10.04
CA THR A 26 -18.07 -5.93 9.63
C THR A 26 -16.67 -5.36 9.43
N PHE A 27 -16.54 -4.18 8.82
CA PHE A 27 -15.26 -3.49 8.70
C PHE A 27 -14.72 -3.04 10.06
N SER A 28 -15.56 -2.60 11.00
CA SER A 28 -15.14 -2.28 12.36
C SER A 28 -14.56 -3.49 13.10
N ILE A 29 -15.19 -4.66 12.96
CA ILE A 29 -14.69 -5.90 13.57
C ILE A 29 -13.33 -6.28 12.96
N LEU A 30 -13.17 -6.18 11.64
CA LEU A 30 -11.88 -6.45 10.98
C LEU A 30 -10.80 -5.47 11.42
N TRP A 31 -11.13 -4.18 11.50
CA TRP A 31 -10.20 -3.14 11.93
C TRP A 31 -9.74 -3.36 13.38
N LEU A 32 -10.67 -3.60 14.31
CA LEU A 32 -10.35 -3.90 15.71
C LEU A 32 -9.52 -5.18 15.86
N SER A 33 -9.82 -6.20 15.07
CA SER A 33 -9.08 -7.47 15.08
C SER A 33 -7.64 -7.29 14.62
N TYR A 34 -7.43 -6.53 13.54
CA TYR A 34 -6.09 -6.22 13.04
C TYR A 34 -5.33 -5.29 13.99
N TYR A 35 -5.98 -4.26 14.54
CA TYR A 35 -5.41 -3.36 15.56
C TYR A 35 -4.95 -4.13 16.80
N SER A 36 -5.74 -5.09 17.29
CA SER A 36 -5.35 -5.96 18.40
C SER A 36 -4.09 -6.78 18.09
N CYS A 37 -3.97 -7.30 16.87
CA CYS A 37 -2.76 -8.02 16.45
C CYS A 37 -1.55 -7.07 16.33
N PHE A 38 -1.75 -5.89 15.77
CA PHE A 38 -0.73 -4.84 15.61
C PHE A 38 -0.11 -4.45 16.96
N GLN A 39 -0.94 -4.26 17.99
CA GLN A 39 -0.47 -3.91 19.34
C GLN A 39 0.39 -5.01 19.99
N ILE A 40 0.08 -6.29 19.73
CA ILE A 40 0.78 -7.41 20.36
C ILE A 40 2.08 -7.78 19.62
N ALA A 41 2.07 -7.71 18.29
CA ALA A 41 3.19 -8.20 17.47
C ALA A 41 4.39 -7.25 17.39
N GLY A 42 4.26 -6.03 17.94
CA GLY A 42 5.33 -5.04 18.02
C GLY A 42 5.98 -4.78 16.66
N GLN A 43 7.32 -4.76 16.63
CA GLN A 43 8.11 -4.45 15.44
C GLN A 43 7.81 -5.37 14.23
N PHE A 44 7.32 -6.59 14.43
CA PHE A 44 6.95 -7.47 13.32
C PHE A 44 5.67 -7.03 12.60
N LEU A 45 4.79 -6.23 13.21
CA LEU A 45 3.62 -5.62 12.56
C LEU A 45 3.69 -4.08 12.46
N TYR A 46 4.86 -3.47 12.64
CA TYR A 46 5.02 -2.02 12.67
C TYR A 46 5.65 -1.44 11.37
N PHE A 47 5.20 -1.89 10.20
CA PHE A 47 5.70 -1.34 8.93
C PHE A 47 4.73 -0.31 8.32
N GLN A 48 5.21 0.47 7.34
CA GLN A 48 4.41 1.54 6.73
C GLN A 48 3.12 1.04 6.05
N TRP A 49 3.10 -0.19 5.52
CA TRP A 49 1.87 -0.78 4.96
C TRP A 49 0.88 -1.22 6.04
N ASP A 50 1.34 -1.56 7.25
CA ASP A 50 0.48 -1.95 8.36
C ASP A 50 -0.26 -0.72 8.92
N THR A 51 0.47 0.38 9.10
CA THR A 51 -0.12 1.67 9.50
C THR A 51 -1.04 2.24 8.42
N LEU A 52 -0.66 2.13 7.13
CA LEU A 52 -1.54 2.47 6.01
C LEU A 52 -2.82 1.61 5.98
N LEU A 53 -2.72 0.31 6.31
CA LEU A 53 -3.87 -0.59 6.37
C LEU A 53 -4.80 -0.23 7.54
N LEU A 54 -4.27 0.18 8.69
CA LEU A 54 -5.07 0.69 9.81
C LEU A 54 -5.82 1.97 9.42
N GLU A 55 -5.16 2.94 8.81
CA GLU A 55 -5.80 4.19 8.38
C GLU A 55 -6.82 3.95 7.26
N THR A 56 -6.49 3.11 6.28
CA THR A 56 -7.42 2.74 5.19
C THR A 56 -8.60 1.95 5.73
N GLY A 57 -8.36 0.96 6.60
CA GLY A 57 -9.39 0.16 7.24
C GLY A 57 -10.35 1.01 8.06
N PHE A 58 -9.84 1.99 8.81
CA PHE A 58 -10.66 2.93 9.55
C PHE A 58 -11.57 3.76 8.62
N LEU A 59 -11.05 4.26 7.49
CA LEU A 59 -11.88 4.96 6.50
C LEU A 59 -12.95 4.05 5.88
N THR A 60 -12.66 2.76 5.66
CA THR A 60 -13.63 1.82 5.09
C THR A 60 -14.85 1.59 5.97
N ILE A 61 -14.74 1.79 7.29
CA ILE A 61 -15.88 1.75 8.22
C ILE A 61 -16.95 2.77 7.79
N PHE A 62 -16.54 3.94 7.33
CA PHE A 62 -17.45 5.02 6.90
C PHE A 62 -17.86 4.91 5.43
N VAL A 63 -16.99 4.36 4.58
CA VAL A 63 -17.34 4.08 3.18
C VAL A 63 -18.39 2.98 3.08
N ALA A 64 -18.35 2.00 3.98
CA ALA A 64 -19.29 0.90 3.97
C ALA A 64 -20.69 1.34 4.41
N PRO A 65 -21.75 0.77 3.80
CA PRO A 65 -23.11 1.09 4.18
C PRO A 65 -23.40 0.68 5.64
N MET A 66 -23.99 1.59 6.40
CA MET A 66 -24.53 1.35 7.75
C MET A 66 -25.82 0.53 7.66
N ARG A 67 -25.71 -0.79 7.46
CA ARG A 67 -26.85 -1.72 7.44
C ARG A 67 -27.07 -2.33 8.81
N ILE A 68 -27.34 -1.51 9.83
CA ILE A 68 -27.48 -2.00 11.20
C ILE A 68 -28.83 -2.69 11.44
N ILE A 69 -29.91 -2.24 10.81
CA ILE A 69 -31.17 -2.98 10.62
C ILE A 69 -31.85 -2.32 9.41
N TYR A 70 -31.89 -2.95 8.23
CA TYR A 70 -32.79 -2.51 7.17
C TYR A 70 -33.48 -3.68 6.48
N ILE A 71 -34.79 -3.67 6.70
CA ILE A 71 -35.82 -4.60 6.30
C ILE A 71 -35.82 -4.81 4.78
N LYS A 72 -36.11 -6.07 4.42
CA LYS A 72 -36.51 -6.71 3.14
C LYS A 72 -37.18 -5.89 2.01
N LYS A 73 -37.33 -4.57 2.09
CA LYS A 73 -37.88 -3.78 0.98
C LYS A 73 -36.78 -3.50 -0.04
N LYS A 74 -37.01 -4.07 -1.22
CA LYS A 74 -36.39 -3.86 -2.53
C LYS A 74 -36.26 -2.35 -2.84
N GLN A 75 -35.35 -1.66 -2.17
CA GLN A 75 -35.07 -0.25 -2.43
C GLN A 75 -34.20 -0.21 -3.67
N LYS A 76 -34.77 0.33 -4.74
CA LYS A 76 -34.15 0.48 -6.06
C LYS A 76 -33.06 1.56 -6.09
N GLU A 77 -32.73 2.15 -4.93
CA GLU A 77 -31.79 3.26 -4.78
C GLU A 77 -30.54 2.75 -4.05
N ASP A 78 -29.57 2.22 -4.80
CA ASP A 78 -28.23 1.85 -4.32
C ASP A 78 -27.32 3.09 -4.11
N TYR A 79 -27.86 4.32 -4.19
CA TYR A 79 -27.09 5.56 -4.12
C TYR A 79 -27.14 6.18 -2.72
N LEU A 80 -26.00 6.22 -2.02
CA LEU A 80 -25.86 6.92 -0.75
C LEU A 80 -25.36 8.35 -0.98
N TYR A 81 -26.09 9.34 -0.46
CA TYR A 81 -25.77 10.77 -0.67
C TYR A 81 -24.41 11.18 -0.11
N GLN A 82 -23.96 10.49 0.95
CA GLN A 82 -22.69 10.72 1.63
C GLN A 82 -21.47 10.10 0.92
N ASP A 83 -21.63 9.24 -0.09
CA ASP A 83 -20.51 8.53 -0.74
C ASP A 83 -19.47 9.47 -1.34
N ARG A 84 -19.90 10.64 -1.83
CA ARG A 84 -18.98 11.65 -2.36
C ARG A 84 -18.04 12.20 -1.29
N ILE A 85 -18.53 12.31 -0.06
CA ILE A 85 -17.75 12.82 1.09
C ILE A 85 -16.75 11.76 1.54
N THR A 86 -17.20 10.50 1.68
CA THR A 86 -16.33 9.41 2.14
C THR A 86 -15.27 9.07 1.09
N LEU A 87 -15.60 9.04 -0.20
CA LEU A 87 -14.62 8.85 -1.27
C LEU A 87 -13.67 10.05 -1.42
N TRP A 88 -14.08 11.26 -1.02
CA TRP A 88 -13.16 12.40 -0.95
C TRP A 88 -12.06 12.16 0.11
N LEU A 89 -12.41 11.61 1.28
CA LEU A 89 -11.42 11.24 2.30
C LEU A 89 -10.44 10.17 1.79
N VAL A 90 -10.92 9.19 1.03
CA VAL A 90 -10.07 8.18 0.38
C VAL A 90 -9.08 8.83 -0.60
N ARG A 91 -9.55 9.78 -1.43
CA ARG A 91 -8.67 10.56 -2.32
C ARG A 91 -7.66 11.39 -1.54
N TRP A 92 -8.07 11.97 -0.41
CA TRP A 92 -7.20 12.72 0.48
C TRP A 92 -6.08 11.85 1.07
N LEU A 93 -6.41 10.66 1.55
CA LEU A 93 -5.41 9.69 2.00
C LEU A 93 -4.46 9.28 0.86
N ALA A 94 -5.00 8.95 -0.32
CA ALA A 94 -4.21 8.58 -1.49
C ALA A 94 -3.23 9.70 -1.89
N PHE A 95 -3.70 10.94 -1.90
CA PHE A 95 -2.88 12.11 -2.16
C PHE A 95 -1.77 12.27 -1.13
N ARG A 96 -2.10 12.24 0.18
CA ARG A 96 -1.10 12.36 1.25
C ARG A 96 -0.01 11.30 1.12
N LEU A 97 -0.42 10.04 0.91
CA LEU A 97 0.51 8.92 0.74
C LEU A 97 1.48 9.14 -0.42
N LEU A 98 0.96 9.43 -1.62
CA LEU A 98 1.77 9.54 -2.84
C LEU A 98 2.63 10.80 -2.83
N PHE A 99 2.05 11.93 -2.44
CA PHE A 99 2.77 13.21 -2.36
C PHE A 99 3.92 13.12 -1.36
N ALA A 100 3.64 12.66 -0.13
CA ALA A 100 4.65 12.51 0.92
C ALA A 100 5.74 11.53 0.48
N SER A 101 5.36 10.36 -0.04
CA SER A 101 6.32 9.33 -0.47
C SER A 101 7.27 9.80 -1.58
N GLY A 102 6.87 10.76 -2.43
CA GLY A 102 7.75 11.38 -3.41
C GLY A 102 8.63 12.48 -2.82
N ILE A 103 8.02 13.43 -2.10
CA ILE A 103 8.72 14.66 -1.68
C ILE A 103 9.72 14.43 -0.55
N VAL A 104 9.45 13.47 0.35
CA VAL A 104 10.35 13.19 1.49
C VAL A 104 11.73 12.72 1.07
N LYS A 105 11.87 12.14 -0.13
CA LYS A 105 13.15 11.76 -0.74
C LYS A 105 14.00 12.98 -1.09
N LEU A 106 13.37 14.07 -1.54
CA LEU A 106 14.05 15.33 -1.80
C LEU A 106 14.37 16.07 -0.49
N THR A 107 13.43 16.09 0.46
CA THR A 107 13.66 16.76 1.75
C THR A 107 14.60 16.00 2.68
N ALA A 108 14.94 14.74 2.37
CA ALA A 108 15.95 13.96 3.10
C ALA A 108 17.37 14.54 2.99
N GLY A 109 17.66 15.21 1.87
CA GLY A 109 19.02 15.68 1.57
C GLY A 109 20.00 14.62 1.10
N ASP A 110 19.54 13.39 0.81
CA ASP A 110 20.43 12.34 0.31
C ASP A 110 20.93 12.64 -1.11
N ARG A 111 22.25 12.52 -1.28
CA ARG A 111 22.97 12.83 -2.52
C ARG A 111 22.48 11.99 -3.69
N THR A 112 22.10 10.73 -3.47
CA THR A 112 21.68 9.83 -4.56
C THR A 112 20.35 10.25 -5.18
N TRP A 113 19.41 10.68 -4.33
CA TRP A 113 18.12 11.24 -4.74
C TRP A 113 18.30 12.55 -5.51
N TRP A 114 19.15 13.44 -5.02
CA TRP A 114 19.45 14.73 -5.67
C TRP A 114 20.24 14.60 -6.97
N ALA A 115 21.11 13.59 -7.08
CA ALA A 115 21.84 13.27 -8.30
C ALA A 115 21.01 12.48 -9.34
N LEU A 116 19.75 12.14 -9.01
CA LEU A 116 18.86 11.27 -9.78
C LEU A 116 19.41 9.85 -9.99
N THR A 117 20.42 9.42 -9.22
CA THR A 117 21.04 8.09 -9.36
C THR A 117 20.43 7.07 -8.42
N ALA A 118 19.47 7.45 -7.58
CA ALA A 118 18.84 6.56 -6.61
C ALA A 118 18.38 5.19 -7.18
N THR A 119 17.78 5.18 -8.38
CA THR A 119 17.30 3.93 -9.00
C THR A 119 18.41 3.02 -9.51
N THR A 120 19.66 3.49 -9.64
CA THR A 120 20.79 2.62 -9.98
C THR A 120 21.11 1.66 -8.86
N TYR A 121 20.90 2.06 -7.60
CA TYR A 121 21.14 1.23 -6.42
C TYR A 121 19.87 0.50 -5.95
N HIS A 122 18.72 1.18 -6.05
CA HIS A 122 17.47 0.75 -5.44
C HIS A 122 17.04 -0.68 -5.82
N TYR A 123 17.18 -1.06 -7.09
CA TYR A 123 16.74 -2.38 -7.56
C TYR A 123 17.47 -3.53 -6.87
N GLN A 124 18.71 -3.32 -6.45
CA GLN A 124 19.52 -4.30 -5.72
C GLN A 124 19.31 -4.19 -4.20
N SER A 125 19.30 -2.95 -3.68
CA SER A 125 19.34 -2.69 -2.24
C SER A 125 17.99 -2.77 -1.52
N GLN A 126 16.87 -2.78 -2.26
CA GLN A 126 15.51 -2.97 -1.72
C GLN A 126 15.38 -4.27 -0.91
N CYS A 127 14.46 -4.34 0.05
CA CYS A 127 14.39 -5.50 0.94
C CYS A 127 14.26 -6.88 0.25
N ILE A 128 13.33 -7.06 -0.70
CA ILE A 128 13.17 -8.32 -1.42
C ILE A 128 12.98 -7.99 -2.91
N PRO A 129 14.06 -8.00 -3.72
CA PRO A 129 13.97 -7.73 -5.14
C PRO A 129 13.22 -8.85 -5.87
N THR A 130 12.60 -8.51 -6.99
CA THR A 130 11.98 -9.47 -7.92
C THR A 130 12.97 -9.88 -9.01
N PRO A 131 12.68 -10.93 -9.81
CA PRO A 131 13.52 -11.27 -10.96
C PRO A 131 13.72 -10.11 -11.93
N LEU A 132 12.69 -9.27 -12.13
CA LEU A 132 12.78 -8.12 -13.02
C LEU A 132 13.73 -7.03 -12.48
N ALA A 133 13.88 -6.93 -11.17
CA ALA A 133 14.80 -5.98 -10.54
C ALA A 133 16.25 -6.22 -10.98
N TYR A 134 16.64 -7.49 -11.13
CA TYR A 134 17.97 -7.88 -11.61
C TYR A 134 18.24 -7.29 -13.00
N TYR A 135 17.32 -7.48 -13.95
CA TYR A 135 17.45 -6.91 -15.29
C TYR A 135 17.34 -5.38 -15.30
N ALA A 136 16.43 -4.82 -14.50
CA ALA A 136 16.24 -3.38 -14.38
C ALA A 136 17.49 -2.67 -13.83
N HIS A 137 18.28 -3.34 -12.99
CA HIS A 137 19.52 -2.81 -12.43
C HIS A 137 20.63 -2.59 -13.49
N HIS A 138 20.61 -3.34 -14.59
CA HIS A 138 21.61 -3.24 -15.67
C HIS A 138 21.23 -2.29 -16.79
N VAL A 139 20.12 -1.57 -16.63
CA VAL A 139 19.70 -0.55 -17.58
C VAL A 139 20.70 0.61 -17.60
N PRO A 140 20.90 1.32 -18.73
CA PRO A 140 21.83 2.45 -18.77
C PRO A 140 21.51 3.54 -17.74
N VAL A 141 22.55 4.12 -17.15
CA VAL A 141 22.43 5.14 -16.09
C VAL A 141 21.58 6.35 -16.50
N TRP A 142 21.60 6.76 -17.77
CA TRP A 142 20.76 7.87 -18.23
C TRP A 142 19.26 7.56 -18.11
N LEU A 143 18.87 6.30 -18.33
CA LEU A 143 17.48 5.88 -18.20
C LEU A 143 17.07 5.73 -16.72
N HIS A 144 18.00 5.36 -15.84
CA HIS A 144 17.80 5.44 -14.38
C HIS A 144 17.56 6.88 -13.92
N LYS A 145 18.37 7.84 -14.39
CA LYS A 145 18.17 9.25 -14.02
C LYS A 145 16.85 9.80 -14.53
N LEU A 146 16.47 9.45 -15.75
CA LEU A 146 15.17 9.81 -16.30
C LEU A 146 14.02 9.15 -15.51
N SER A 147 14.13 7.87 -15.18
CA SER A 147 13.11 7.15 -14.43
C SER A 147 12.94 7.73 -13.03
N THR A 148 14.03 8.10 -12.34
CA THR A 148 13.97 8.79 -11.04
C THR A 148 13.25 10.14 -11.13
N ALA A 149 13.54 10.95 -12.17
CA ALA A 149 12.81 12.20 -12.41
C ALA A 149 11.32 11.97 -12.66
N LEU A 150 10.97 10.96 -13.46
CA LEU A 150 9.57 10.60 -13.73
C LEU A 150 8.87 10.11 -12.47
N VAL A 151 9.53 9.32 -11.61
CA VAL A 151 8.98 8.88 -10.32
C VAL A 151 8.61 10.08 -9.44
N TYR A 152 9.46 11.12 -9.36
CA TYR A 152 9.11 12.34 -8.63
C TYR A 152 7.85 13.02 -9.15
N MET A 153 7.76 13.20 -10.48
CA MET A 153 6.60 13.84 -11.09
C MET A 153 5.33 13.01 -10.96
N LEU A 154 5.44 11.69 -11.16
CA LEU A 154 4.32 10.78 -11.01
C LEU A 154 3.83 10.71 -9.56
N MET A 155 4.71 10.64 -8.56
CA MET A 155 4.30 10.56 -7.15
C MET A 155 3.80 11.90 -6.59
N SER A 156 4.58 12.97 -6.75
CA SER A 156 4.27 14.27 -6.13
C SER A 156 3.52 15.22 -7.06
N GLY A 157 3.91 15.30 -8.33
CA GLY A 157 3.32 16.24 -9.30
C GLY A 157 1.88 15.91 -9.67
N THR A 158 1.56 14.63 -9.91
CA THR A 158 0.19 14.25 -10.34
C THR A 158 -0.86 14.38 -9.25
N GLY A 159 -0.45 14.45 -7.97
CA GLY A 159 -1.37 14.52 -6.84
C GLY A 159 -2.34 15.70 -6.89
N ILE A 160 -1.93 16.83 -7.48
CA ILE A 160 -2.79 18.02 -7.65
C ILE A 160 -4.04 17.70 -8.50
N LEU A 161 -3.93 16.76 -9.45
CA LEU A 161 -5.03 16.37 -10.32
C LEU A 161 -6.12 15.57 -9.59
N PHE A 162 -5.86 15.07 -8.37
CA PHE A 162 -6.81 14.25 -7.61
C PHE A 162 -8.05 15.04 -7.20
N PHE A 163 -7.87 16.32 -6.86
CA PHE A 163 -8.94 17.22 -6.42
C PHE A 163 -9.50 18.07 -7.58
N SER A 164 -9.03 17.84 -8.80
CA SER A 164 -9.55 18.56 -9.96
C SER A 164 -11.06 18.27 -10.14
N PRO A 165 -11.89 19.30 -10.35
CA PRO A 165 -13.32 19.11 -10.61
C PRO A 165 -13.55 18.37 -11.93
N PHE A 166 -12.62 18.48 -12.88
CA PHE A 166 -12.71 17.82 -14.18
C PHE A 166 -12.39 16.33 -14.10
N ARG A 167 -13.30 15.51 -14.65
CA ARG A 167 -13.20 14.05 -14.72
C ARG A 167 -11.91 13.58 -15.40
N ILE A 168 -11.57 14.15 -16.56
CA ILE A 168 -10.44 13.67 -17.36
C ILE A 168 -9.11 13.76 -16.59
N HIS A 169 -8.91 14.79 -15.78
CA HIS A 169 -7.71 14.94 -14.96
C HIS A 169 -7.58 13.81 -13.92
N ARG A 170 -8.69 13.46 -13.25
CA ARG A 170 -8.70 12.36 -12.28
C ARG A 170 -8.44 11.01 -12.96
N LEU A 171 -8.96 10.81 -14.17
CA LEU A 171 -8.69 9.60 -14.96
C LEU A 171 -7.23 9.53 -15.43
N ILE A 172 -6.64 10.65 -15.87
CA ILE A 172 -5.22 10.70 -16.22
C ILE A 172 -4.38 10.37 -14.98
N ALA A 173 -4.66 11.01 -13.85
CA ALA A 173 -3.97 10.74 -12.58
C ALA A 173 -4.10 9.26 -12.18
N PHE A 174 -5.31 8.70 -12.25
CA PHE A 174 -5.56 7.29 -12.00
C PHE A 174 -4.67 6.40 -12.87
N ASN A 175 -4.71 6.55 -14.20
CA ASN A 175 -3.93 5.70 -15.11
C ASN A 175 -2.41 5.83 -14.87
N LEU A 176 -1.91 7.04 -14.63
CA LEU A 176 -0.50 7.28 -14.31
C LEU A 176 -0.09 6.60 -13.00
N GLN A 177 -0.95 6.63 -11.97
CA GLN A 177 -0.69 5.94 -10.71
C GLN A 177 -0.75 4.42 -10.84
N ILE A 178 -1.75 3.88 -11.55
CA ILE A 178 -1.83 2.43 -11.82
C ILE A 178 -0.55 1.97 -12.52
N PHE A 179 -0.13 2.69 -13.57
CA PHE A 179 1.09 2.39 -14.30
C PHE A 179 2.33 2.38 -13.38
N LEU A 180 2.50 3.42 -12.57
CA LEU A 180 3.62 3.50 -11.62
C LEU A 180 3.61 2.35 -10.61
N GLN A 181 2.46 2.07 -9.98
CA GLN A 181 2.34 1.03 -8.96
C GLN A 181 2.58 -0.37 -9.53
N ILE A 182 2.19 -0.63 -10.78
CA ILE A 182 2.51 -1.89 -11.47
C ILE A 182 4.03 -2.02 -11.68
N LEU A 183 4.70 -0.97 -12.16
CA LEU A 183 6.16 -1.00 -12.34
C LEU A 183 6.89 -1.26 -11.02
N ILE A 184 6.45 -0.61 -9.93
CA ILE A 184 7.02 -0.82 -8.60
C ILE A 184 6.79 -2.28 -8.15
N ALA A 185 5.57 -2.82 -8.30
CA ALA A 185 5.26 -4.19 -7.91
C ALA A 185 6.00 -5.25 -8.74
N LEU A 186 6.25 -4.98 -10.03
CA LEU A 186 7.02 -5.87 -10.89
C LEU A 186 8.51 -5.86 -10.56
N THR A 187 9.04 -4.76 -10.03
CA THR A 187 10.48 -4.60 -9.73
C THR A 187 10.82 -4.76 -8.26
N GLY A 188 9.84 -4.90 -7.36
CA GLY A 188 10.10 -5.07 -5.94
C GLY A 188 8.91 -5.66 -5.17
N ASN A 189 9.19 -6.42 -4.12
CA ASN A 189 8.16 -7.01 -3.28
C ASN A 189 7.87 -6.13 -2.06
N TYR A 190 6.84 -5.29 -2.14
CA TYR A 190 6.38 -4.44 -1.03
C TYR A 190 5.09 -4.97 -0.39
N ASN A 191 5.00 -6.29 -0.20
CA ASN A 191 3.84 -6.94 0.41
C ASN A 191 2.53 -6.56 -0.32
N PHE A 192 1.52 -6.02 0.38
CA PHE A 192 0.26 -5.54 -0.16
C PHE A 192 0.24 -4.01 -0.35
N PHE A 193 1.36 -3.31 -0.15
CA PHE A 193 1.42 -1.85 -0.22
C PHE A 193 0.99 -1.30 -1.58
N ASN A 194 1.52 -1.88 -2.68
CA ASN A 194 1.13 -1.48 -4.03
C ASN A 194 -0.35 -1.75 -4.28
N LEU A 195 -0.85 -2.94 -3.89
CA LEU A 195 -2.26 -3.30 -4.03
C LEU A 195 -3.17 -2.34 -3.26
N LEU A 196 -2.80 -2.01 -2.02
CA LEU A 196 -3.55 -1.07 -1.19
C LEU A 196 -3.56 0.33 -1.80
N THR A 197 -2.43 0.77 -2.36
CA THR A 197 -2.33 2.06 -3.08
C THR A 197 -3.20 2.06 -4.34
N LEU A 198 -3.22 0.97 -5.11
CA LEU A 198 -4.10 0.80 -6.27
C LEU A 198 -5.59 0.89 -5.86
N VAL A 199 -5.97 0.25 -4.76
CA VAL A 199 -7.34 0.29 -4.22
C VAL A 199 -7.72 1.72 -3.80
N LEU A 200 -6.82 2.46 -3.14
CA LEU A 200 -7.05 3.87 -2.81
C LEU A 200 -7.25 4.73 -4.06
N CYS A 201 -6.50 4.45 -5.14
CA CYS A 201 -6.64 5.14 -6.42
C CYS A 201 -8.00 4.89 -7.09
N LEU A 202 -8.73 3.81 -6.77
CA LEU A 202 -10.11 3.61 -7.23
C LEU A 202 -11.06 4.72 -6.75
N GLY A 203 -10.69 5.49 -5.73
CA GLY A 203 -11.43 6.69 -5.36
C GLY A 203 -11.48 7.74 -6.49
N LEU A 204 -10.55 7.73 -7.45
CA LEU A 204 -10.44 8.73 -8.53
C LEU A 204 -11.41 8.50 -9.70
N ILE A 205 -11.82 7.24 -9.92
CA ILE A 205 -12.74 6.86 -10.99
C ILE A 205 -14.20 7.12 -10.58
N ASP A 206 -15.11 7.06 -11.55
CA ASP A 206 -16.55 7.20 -11.35
C ASP A 206 -17.32 6.04 -11.98
N ASP A 207 -18.61 5.97 -11.65
CA ASP A 207 -19.51 4.89 -12.07
C ASP A 207 -19.57 4.69 -13.60
N GLN A 208 -19.41 5.77 -14.37
CA GLN A 208 -19.38 5.69 -15.83
C GLN A 208 -18.11 5.02 -16.34
N PHE A 209 -16.95 5.24 -15.70
CA PHE A 209 -15.72 4.51 -16.05
C PHE A 209 -15.88 3.00 -15.82
N LEU A 210 -16.62 2.62 -14.78
CA LEU A 210 -16.92 1.22 -14.44
C LEU A 210 -17.99 0.57 -15.34
N GLY A 211 -18.49 1.28 -16.35
CA GLY A 211 -19.49 0.75 -17.28
C GLY A 211 -20.88 0.64 -16.67
N TYR A 212 -21.11 1.22 -15.49
CA TYR A 212 -22.43 1.31 -14.90
C TYR A 212 -23.24 2.48 -15.50
N SER A 213 -23.31 2.57 -16.83
CA SER A 213 -24.01 3.64 -17.55
C SER A 213 -25.54 3.55 -17.47
N GLN A 214 -26.10 2.59 -16.72
CA GLN A 214 -27.56 2.43 -16.56
C GLN A 214 -28.24 3.62 -15.86
N TRP A 215 -27.49 4.62 -15.41
CA TRP A 215 -28.00 5.76 -14.66
C TRP A 215 -27.79 7.10 -15.39
N GLU A 216 -27.42 7.05 -16.67
CA GLU A 216 -27.16 8.20 -17.53
C GLU A 216 -28.39 8.70 -18.31
N THR A 217 -29.60 8.33 -17.89
CA THR A 217 -30.85 8.81 -18.52
C THR A 217 -31.25 10.24 -18.11
N ILE A 218 -30.61 10.86 -17.11
CA ILE A 218 -31.09 12.15 -16.57
C ILE A 218 -30.19 13.35 -16.94
N ASP A 219 -28.88 13.18 -17.12
CA ASP A 219 -28.03 14.30 -17.62
C ASP A 219 -28.22 14.54 -19.13
N ASN A 220 -28.88 13.62 -19.84
CA ASN A 220 -29.20 13.77 -21.26
C ASN A 220 -30.51 14.54 -21.53
N GLU A 221 -31.39 14.76 -20.53
CA GLU A 221 -32.58 15.62 -20.70
C GLU A 221 -32.23 17.12 -20.72
N GLN A 222 -31.00 17.50 -20.35
CA GLN A 222 -30.49 18.87 -20.50
C GLN A 222 -29.72 19.12 -21.81
N LYS A 223 -29.77 18.21 -22.79
CA LYS A 223 -29.27 18.43 -24.16
C LYS A 223 -30.17 19.35 -25.02
N SER A 224 -30.68 20.43 -24.42
CA SER A 224 -31.47 21.48 -25.09
C SER A 224 -30.83 22.88 -24.99
N LYS A 225 -29.49 22.97 -25.02
CA LYS A 225 -28.78 24.24 -25.25
C LYS A 225 -27.56 24.03 -26.16
N LYS A 226 -27.81 23.82 -27.46
CA LYS A 226 -26.79 23.52 -28.48
C LYS A 226 -25.79 24.67 -28.75
N SER A 227 -26.08 25.93 -28.40
CA SER A 227 -25.19 27.07 -28.70
C SER A 227 -24.16 27.38 -27.59
N PHE A 228 -24.54 27.29 -26.30
CA PHE A 228 -23.64 27.56 -25.16
C PHE A 228 -22.67 26.40 -24.85
N SER A 229 -22.86 25.25 -25.49
CA SER A 229 -22.06 24.03 -25.30
C SER A 229 -20.70 24.09 -26.00
N CYS A 230 -20.60 24.75 -27.17
CA CYS A 230 -19.35 24.77 -27.95
C CYS A 230 -18.25 25.60 -27.26
N LEU A 231 -18.57 26.82 -26.81
CA LEU A 231 -17.60 27.67 -26.12
C LEU A 231 -17.13 27.07 -24.79
N CYS A 232 -18.04 26.54 -23.99
CA CYS A 232 -17.71 25.85 -22.74
C CYS A 232 -16.88 24.58 -22.97
N THR A 233 -17.13 23.83 -24.04
CA THR A 233 -16.34 22.64 -24.37
C THR A 233 -14.96 23.00 -24.91
N LEU A 234 -14.83 24.07 -25.71
CA LEU A 234 -13.56 24.64 -26.15
C LEU A 234 -12.74 25.14 -24.96
N PHE A 235 -13.34 25.94 -24.06
CA PHE A 235 -12.70 26.44 -22.86
C PHE A 235 -12.20 25.30 -21.95
N ARG A 236 -13.03 24.27 -21.77
CA ARG A 236 -12.65 23.06 -21.03
C ARG A 236 -11.46 22.34 -21.68
N ARG A 237 -11.48 22.16 -23.01
CA ARG A 237 -10.36 21.55 -23.76
C ARG A 237 -9.09 22.39 -23.63
N LEU A 238 -9.20 23.71 -23.69
CA LEU A 238 -8.07 24.62 -23.53
C LEU A 238 -7.45 24.50 -22.13
N ILE A 239 -8.26 24.46 -21.07
CA ILE A 239 -7.78 24.22 -19.70
C ILE A 239 -7.02 22.89 -19.60
N HIS A 240 -7.55 21.82 -20.21
CA HIS A 240 -6.88 20.51 -20.22
C HIS A 240 -5.51 20.59 -20.90
N LEU A 241 -5.45 21.23 -22.06
CA LEU A 241 -4.22 21.41 -22.81
C LEU A 241 -3.20 22.24 -22.00
N ILE A 242 -3.64 23.34 -21.40
CA ILE A 242 -2.78 24.20 -20.57
C ILE A 242 -2.20 23.42 -19.39
N ILE A 243 -3.01 22.66 -18.66
CA ILE A 243 -2.54 21.88 -17.50
C ILE A 243 -1.53 20.82 -17.95
N LEU A 244 -1.81 20.10 -19.04
CA LEU A 244 -0.92 19.07 -19.56
C LEU A 244 0.41 19.66 -20.06
N ILE A 245 0.35 20.74 -20.85
CA ILE A 245 1.53 21.46 -21.34
C ILE A 245 2.34 21.99 -20.15
N THR A 246 1.67 22.59 -19.16
CA THR A 246 2.34 23.11 -17.95
C THR A 246 3.01 21.97 -17.17
N TYR A 247 2.34 20.84 -17.00
CA TYR A 247 2.91 19.67 -16.32
C TYR A 247 4.15 19.13 -17.04
N ILE A 248 4.09 18.98 -18.37
CA ILE A 248 5.23 18.54 -19.18
C ILE A 248 6.36 19.57 -19.15
N TYR A 249 6.03 20.85 -19.32
CA TYR A 249 7.00 21.96 -19.28
C TYR A 249 7.72 22.04 -17.92
N LEU A 250 6.99 21.96 -16.81
CA LEU A 250 7.58 21.96 -15.47
C LEU A 250 8.44 20.71 -15.25
N THR A 251 8.03 19.54 -15.75
CA THR A 251 8.85 18.33 -15.69
C THR A 251 10.19 18.52 -16.40
N ILE A 252 10.14 19.00 -17.64
CA ILE A 252 11.35 19.26 -18.45
C ILE A 252 12.22 20.31 -17.76
N ARG A 253 11.62 21.39 -17.25
CA ARG A 253 12.37 22.49 -16.66
C ARG A 253 12.98 22.14 -15.30
N TRP A 254 12.24 21.50 -14.40
CA TRP A 254 12.74 21.14 -13.07
C TRP A 254 13.86 20.11 -13.12
N PHE A 255 13.82 19.20 -14.09
CA PHE A 255 14.81 18.11 -14.24
C PHE A 255 15.76 18.27 -15.43
N ASP A 256 15.82 19.47 -16.04
CA ASP A 256 16.70 19.82 -17.17
C ASP A 256 16.78 18.73 -18.25
N ILE A 257 15.61 18.25 -18.69
CA ILE A 257 15.54 17.10 -19.60
C ILE A 257 15.86 17.58 -21.01
N HIS A 258 17.03 17.24 -21.53
CA HIS A 258 17.41 17.57 -22.89
C HIS A 258 18.17 16.44 -23.59
N TRP A 259 18.03 16.35 -24.91
CA TRP A 259 18.77 15.41 -25.73
C TRP A 259 20.23 15.88 -25.89
N ASN A 260 21.19 15.05 -25.49
CA ASN A 260 22.61 15.30 -25.73
C ASN A 260 23.03 14.63 -27.04
N ALA A 261 23.06 15.40 -28.13
CA ALA A 261 23.38 14.90 -29.46
C ALA A 261 24.79 14.27 -29.56
N LYS A 262 25.76 14.74 -28.77
CA LYS A 262 27.14 14.22 -28.79
C LYS A 262 27.23 12.80 -28.23
N GLN A 263 26.50 12.53 -27.15
CA GLN A 263 26.52 11.24 -26.46
C GLN A 263 25.36 10.33 -26.87
N LYS A 264 24.38 10.83 -27.64
CA LYS A 264 23.13 10.15 -27.98
C LYS A 264 22.38 9.63 -26.73
N ILE A 265 22.43 10.40 -25.64
CA ILE A 265 21.73 10.10 -24.38
C ILE A 265 20.84 11.27 -23.97
N ILE A 266 19.85 10.99 -23.13
CA ILE A 266 19.05 12.02 -22.46
C ILE A 266 19.81 12.46 -21.20
N SER A 267 20.15 13.75 -21.12
CA SER A 267 20.71 14.35 -19.91
C SER A 267 19.58 14.79 -19.01
N THR A 268 19.68 14.48 -17.72
CA THR A 268 18.72 14.92 -16.70
C THR A 268 19.46 15.34 -15.43
N LYS A 269 19.04 16.48 -14.86
CA LYS A 269 19.63 17.06 -13.66
C LYS A 269 18.61 17.94 -12.93
N ILE A 270 18.60 17.91 -11.60
CA ILE A 270 17.79 18.85 -10.82
C ILE A 270 18.33 20.28 -11.00
N THR A 271 17.42 21.21 -11.31
CA THR A 271 17.76 22.62 -11.56
C THR A 271 17.58 23.54 -10.36
N PHE A 272 16.87 23.10 -9.33
CA PHE A 272 16.59 23.89 -8.14
C PHE A 272 17.52 23.54 -6.98
N THR A 273 17.63 24.42 -5.98
CA THR A 273 18.42 24.20 -4.75
C THR A 273 17.56 23.72 -3.59
N HIS A 274 18.21 23.27 -2.50
CA HIS A 274 17.50 22.91 -1.25
C HIS A 274 16.66 24.07 -0.71
N ASP A 275 17.20 25.30 -0.70
CA ASP A 275 16.47 26.48 -0.21
C ASP A 275 15.27 26.82 -1.08
N GLN A 276 15.40 26.66 -2.40
CA GLN A 276 14.29 26.86 -3.32
C GLN A 276 13.19 25.80 -3.13
N LEU A 277 13.57 24.56 -2.84
CA LEU A 277 12.63 23.50 -2.50
C LEU A 277 11.89 23.79 -1.17
N ASP A 278 12.61 24.19 -0.13
CA ASP A 278 12.01 24.57 1.16
C ASP A 278 11.02 25.74 0.99
N LEU A 279 11.44 26.78 0.27
CA LEU A 279 10.60 27.93 -0.05
C LEU A 279 9.36 27.53 -0.86
N PHE A 280 9.53 26.64 -1.83
CA PHE A 280 8.42 26.10 -2.61
C PHE A 280 7.44 25.35 -1.69
N LEU A 281 7.91 24.44 -0.84
CA LEU A 281 7.04 23.66 0.05
C LEU A 281 6.32 24.54 1.07
N ARG A 282 7.02 25.51 1.65
CA ARG A 282 6.44 26.48 2.58
C ARG A 282 5.30 27.31 1.97
N ARG A 283 5.34 27.55 0.66
CA ARG A 283 4.24 28.22 -0.08
C ARG A 283 3.19 27.24 -0.57
N PHE A 284 3.61 26.09 -1.05
CA PHE A 284 2.75 25.09 -1.68
C PHE A 284 1.84 24.39 -0.66
N LEU A 285 2.35 24.00 0.50
CA LEU A 285 1.59 23.23 1.50
C LEU A 285 0.34 23.98 2.00
N PRO A 286 0.42 25.27 2.42
CA PRO A 286 -0.77 26.03 2.81
C PRO A 286 -1.79 26.17 1.68
N VAL A 287 -1.32 26.44 0.45
CA VAL A 287 -2.19 26.56 -0.74
C VAL A 287 -2.88 25.23 -1.04
N CYS A 288 -2.15 24.11 -0.95
CA CYS A 288 -2.68 22.77 -1.16
C CYS A 288 -3.74 22.43 -0.11
N LEU A 289 -3.48 22.71 1.16
CA LEU A 289 -4.44 22.50 2.25
C LEU A 289 -5.69 23.36 2.07
N PHE A 290 -5.54 24.61 1.64
CA PHE A 290 -6.66 25.50 1.34
C PHE A 290 -7.51 24.99 0.17
N ILE A 291 -6.88 24.56 -0.93
CA ILE A 291 -7.59 23.97 -2.09
C ILE A 291 -8.34 22.70 -1.67
N ALA A 292 -7.71 21.83 -0.88
CA ALA A 292 -8.34 20.62 -0.37
C ALA A 292 -9.54 20.97 0.52
N TRP A 293 -9.39 21.95 1.42
CA TRP A 293 -10.47 22.43 2.28
C TRP A 293 -11.66 22.97 1.47
N CYS A 294 -11.42 23.85 0.48
CA CYS A 294 -12.46 24.34 -0.41
C CYS A 294 -13.12 23.21 -1.22
N SER A 295 -12.34 22.24 -1.70
CA SER A 295 -12.84 21.06 -2.41
C SER A 295 -13.76 20.20 -1.54
N LEU A 296 -13.41 20.01 -0.26
CA LEU A 296 -14.22 19.29 0.71
C LEU A 296 -15.52 20.03 1.00
N ILE A 297 -15.47 21.33 1.30
CA ILE A 297 -16.67 22.16 1.53
C ILE A 297 -17.61 22.09 0.34
N PHE A 298 -17.09 22.25 -0.88
CA PHE A 298 -17.88 22.13 -2.10
C PHE A 298 -18.52 20.74 -2.24
N THR A 299 -17.77 19.68 -1.91
CA THR A 299 -18.27 18.30 -1.96
C THR A 299 -19.39 18.07 -0.93
N ILE A 300 -19.23 18.55 0.29
CA ILE A 300 -20.24 18.49 1.36
C ILE A 300 -21.49 19.27 0.93
N GLY A 301 -21.33 20.52 0.48
CA GLY A 301 -22.44 21.36 0.03
C GLY A 301 -23.23 20.72 -1.12
N ARG A 302 -22.53 20.14 -2.11
CA ARG A 302 -23.16 19.40 -3.21
C ARG A 302 -23.89 18.16 -2.73
N SER A 303 -23.32 17.41 -1.78
CA SER A 303 -23.96 16.21 -1.21
C SER A 303 -25.22 16.58 -0.42
N VAL A 304 -25.15 17.60 0.44
CA VAL A 304 -26.31 18.12 1.20
C VAL A 304 -27.40 18.62 0.25
N PHE A 305 -27.04 19.40 -0.76
CA PHE A 305 -28.00 19.86 -1.78
C PHE A 305 -28.70 18.67 -2.46
N THR A 306 -27.96 17.63 -2.86
CA THR A 306 -28.58 16.43 -3.44
C THR A 306 -29.46 15.67 -2.46
N ALA A 307 -29.12 15.63 -1.16
CA ALA A 307 -29.91 14.99 -0.12
C ALA A 307 -31.22 15.74 0.16
N ILE A 308 -31.25 17.07 -0.04
CA ILE A 308 -32.46 17.89 0.09
C ILE A 308 -33.35 17.76 -1.15
N CYS A 309 -32.77 17.82 -2.35
CA CYS A 309 -33.54 17.95 -3.59
C CYS A 309 -34.07 16.63 -4.16
N ARG A 310 -33.34 15.51 -3.99
CA ARG A 310 -33.70 14.23 -4.64
C ARG A 310 -34.80 13.42 -3.96
N PRO A 311 -34.84 13.27 -2.62
CA PRO A 311 -35.84 12.43 -1.98
C PRO A 311 -37.25 12.97 -2.22
N LYS A 312 -38.19 12.13 -2.67
CA LYS A 312 -39.58 12.54 -2.92
C LYS A 312 -40.33 12.87 -1.62
N LYS A 313 -40.03 12.17 -0.53
CA LYS A 313 -40.73 12.30 0.77
C LYS A 313 -39.99 13.27 1.70
N VAL A 314 -40.73 14.14 2.39
CA VAL A 314 -40.18 15.13 3.35
C VAL A 314 -39.33 14.48 4.45
N TYR A 315 -39.81 13.38 5.05
CA TYR A 315 -39.04 12.63 6.04
C TYR A 315 -37.70 12.14 5.49
N GLY A 316 -37.68 11.63 4.25
CA GLY A 316 -36.45 11.21 3.58
C GLY A 316 -35.49 12.37 3.36
N LYS A 317 -35.99 13.55 2.97
CA LYS A 317 -35.16 14.75 2.83
C LYS A 317 -34.47 15.12 4.14
N ILE A 318 -35.22 15.17 5.25
CA ILE A 318 -34.68 15.52 6.57
C ILE A 318 -33.65 14.47 7.00
N PHE A 319 -34.01 13.19 6.97
CA PHE A 319 -33.13 12.11 7.41
C PHE A 319 -31.83 12.04 6.61
N HIS A 320 -31.90 12.02 5.27
CA HIS A 320 -30.71 11.95 4.43
C HIS A 320 -29.84 13.20 4.56
N SER A 321 -30.44 14.38 4.76
CA SER A 321 -29.68 15.62 4.98
C SER A 321 -28.94 15.60 6.31
N LEU A 322 -29.60 15.18 7.40
CA LEU A 322 -28.96 15.04 8.71
C LEU A 322 -27.81 14.04 8.69
N VAL A 323 -28.02 12.87 8.08
CA VAL A 323 -26.95 11.87 7.90
C VAL A 323 -25.79 12.45 7.09
N THR A 324 -26.08 13.08 5.95
CA THR A 324 -25.04 13.67 5.09
C THR A 324 -24.27 14.76 5.82
N MET A 325 -24.94 15.58 6.63
CA MET A 325 -24.30 16.63 7.42
C MET A 325 -23.41 16.06 8.53
N ALA A 326 -23.85 14.99 9.21
CA ALA A 326 -23.02 14.28 10.18
C ALA A 326 -21.74 13.71 9.55
N TYR A 327 -21.85 13.09 8.37
CA TYR A 327 -20.68 12.64 7.60
C TYR A 327 -19.80 13.81 7.14
N GLY A 328 -20.39 14.95 6.81
CA GLY A 328 -19.66 16.18 6.50
C GLY A 328 -18.83 16.68 7.68
N ILE A 329 -19.42 16.76 8.87
CA ILE A 329 -18.71 17.17 10.11
C ILE A 329 -17.58 16.18 10.41
N LEU A 330 -17.86 14.87 10.35
CA LEU A 330 -16.85 13.84 10.55
C LEU A 330 -15.68 14.00 9.56
N ALA A 331 -15.98 14.19 8.27
CA ALA A 331 -14.96 14.35 7.24
C ALA A 331 -14.10 15.60 7.46
N MET A 332 -14.69 16.71 7.90
CA MET A 332 -13.96 17.92 8.28
C MET A 332 -13.00 17.62 9.44
N SER A 333 -13.47 16.95 10.49
CA SER A 333 -12.62 16.58 11.64
C SER A 333 -11.45 15.68 11.24
N LEU A 334 -11.71 14.62 10.46
CA LEU A 334 -10.67 13.71 9.97
C LEU A 334 -9.66 14.44 9.09
N PHE A 335 -10.12 15.33 8.20
CA PHE A 335 -9.26 16.14 7.36
C PHE A 335 -8.34 17.05 8.19
N PHE A 336 -8.87 17.80 9.17
CA PHE A 336 -8.08 18.70 9.98
C PHE A 336 -7.02 17.99 10.84
N VAL A 337 -7.38 16.90 11.52
CA VAL A 337 -6.39 16.15 12.33
C VAL A 337 -5.31 15.54 11.43
N SER A 338 -5.66 15.07 10.24
CA SER A 338 -4.69 14.52 9.28
C SER A 338 -3.71 15.56 8.69
N MET A 339 -3.96 16.87 8.88
CA MET A 339 -3.00 17.91 8.48
C MET A 339 -1.71 17.85 9.29
N VAL A 340 -1.78 17.43 10.56
CA VAL A 340 -0.62 17.36 11.46
C VAL A 340 0.45 16.43 10.89
N PRO A 341 0.20 15.12 10.65
CA PRO A 341 1.22 14.24 10.09
C PRO A 341 1.58 14.57 8.62
N PHE A 342 0.68 15.21 7.87
CA PHE A 342 0.98 15.64 6.49
C PHE A 342 1.99 16.80 6.44
N THR A 343 1.89 17.75 7.36
CA THR A 343 2.76 18.94 7.40
C THR A 343 4.14 18.66 7.99
N VAL A 344 4.39 17.48 8.55
CA VAL A 344 5.72 17.03 9.01
C VAL A 344 6.78 17.11 7.88
N ILE A 345 6.34 17.11 6.62
CA ILE A 345 7.20 17.31 5.44
C ILE A 345 7.98 18.63 5.52
N GLU A 346 7.40 19.69 6.09
CA GLU A 346 8.03 21.01 6.25
C GLU A 346 7.75 21.57 7.65
N ARG A 347 8.82 21.68 8.45
CA ARG A 347 8.74 21.92 9.90
C ARG A 347 8.03 23.24 10.27
N LYS A 348 8.24 24.33 9.53
CA LYS A 348 7.65 25.64 9.85
C LYS A 348 6.13 25.64 9.65
N THR A 349 5.66 25.02 8.56
CA THR A 349 4.23 24.86 8.28
C THR A 349 3.57 23.97 9.33
N GLY A 350 4.22 22.87 9.73
CA GLY A 350 3.72 22.02 10.81
C GLY A 350 3.63 22.75 12.16
N ASN A 351 4.65 23.53 12.52
CA ASN A 351 4.65 24.32 13.75
C ASN A 351 3.63 25.47 13.75
N ALA A 352 3.21 25.94 12.57
CA ALA A 352 2.20 27.00 12.44
C ALA A 352 0.76 26.48 12.60
N LEU A 353 0.55 25.16 12.69
CA LEU A 353 -0.78 24.60 12.95
C LEU A 353 -1.25 24.91 14.38
N PRO A 354 -2.56 25.15 14.58
CA PRO A 354 -3.14 25.36 15.91
C PRO A 354 -2.77 24.26 16.90
N HIS A 355 -2.46 24.64 18.15
CA HIS A 355 -2.08 23.71 19.21
C HIS A 355 -3.18 22.67 19.51
N GLU A 356 -4.44 23.04 19.33
CA GLU A 356 -5.57 22.14 19.51
C GLU A 356 -5.49 20.96 18.53
N LEU A 357 -5.15 21.20 17.26
CA LEU A 357 -5.01 20.11 16.27
C LEU A 357 -3.88 19.15 16.65
N GLN A 358 -2.77 19.68 17.14
CA GLN A 358 -1.65 18.85 17.63
C GLN A 358 -2.08 18.01 18.84
N SER A 359 -2.83 18.60 19.78
CA SER A 359 -3.38 17.87 20.93
C SER A 359 -4.35 16.76 20.50
N TRP A 360 -5.23 17.02 19.53
CA TRP A 360 -6.13 16.01 18.99
C TRP A 360 -5.36 14.88 18.29
N TYR A 361 -4.36 15.22 17.48
CA TYR A 361 -3.49 14.23 16.85
C TYR A 361 -2.78 13.35 17.88
N ASN A 362 -2.15 13.95 18.91
CA ASN A 362 -1.44 13.22 19.96
C ASN A 362 -2.38 12.28 20.75
N LYS A 363 -3.65 12.65 20.92
CA LYS A 363 -4.65 11.78 21.57
C LYS A 363 -5.02 10.54 20.74
N PHE A 364 -4.91 10.63 19.41
CA PHE A 364 -5.32 9.58 18.48
C PHE A 364 -4.15 8.84 17.81
N GLN A 365 -2.89 9.22 18.08
CA GLN A 365 -1.72 8.67 17.41
C GLN A 365 -1.56 7.16 17.61
N ASP A 366 -1.89 6.64 18.80
CA ASP A 366 -1.74 5.21 19.14
C ASP A 366 -2.68 4.30 18.32
N TYR A 367 -3.76 4.87 17.78
CA TYR A 367 -4.70 4.14 16.91
C TYR A 367 -4.23 4.05 15.46
N HIS A 368 -3.16 4.75 15.08
CA HIS A 368 -2.63 4.78 13.71
C HIS A 368 -3.68 5.12 12.64
N ILE A 369 -4.65 5.97 12.98
CA ILE A 369 -5.69 6.45 12.06
C ILE A 369 -5.29 7.73 11.30
N PHE A 370 -4.16 8.34 11.66
CA PHE A 370 -3.53 9.44 10.94
C PHE A 370 -2.02 9.22 10.93
N ASN A 371 -1.42 8.92 9.78
CA ASN A 371 0.00 8.61 9.69
C ASN A 371 0.77 9.56 8.78
N ALA A 372 2.07 9.70 9.05
CA ALA A 372 3.04 10.28 8.14
C ALA A 372 3.65 9.18 7.25
N TYR A 373 3.98 9.52 6.00
CA TYR A 373 4.42 8.55 5.00
C TYR A 373 5.77 8.95 4.39
N GLY A 374 6.71 8.01 4.27
CA GLY A 374 8.01 8.34 3.69
C GLY A 374 9.05 7.23 3.61
N LEU A 375 8.66 6.04 3.13
CA LEU A 375 9.57 4.91 2.93
C LEU A 375 10.71 5.25 1.95
N PHE A 376 11.91 4.73 2.25
CA PHE A 376 13.14 4.94 1.48
C PHE A 376 13.53 6.41 1.33
N ARG A 377 13.46 7.15 2.45
CA ARG A 377 13.84 8.56 2.51
C ARG A 377 15.31 8.78 2.14
N SER A 378 16.18 7.90 2.61
CA SER A 378 17.60 7.80 2.23
C SER A 378 17.82 6.51 1.47
N MET A 379 18.68 6.53 0.45
CA MET A 379 19.09 5.33 -0.25
C MET A 379 20.00 4.47 0.63
N THR A 380 19.83 3.17 0.54
CA THR A 380 20.65 2.17 1.23
C THR A 380 21.44 1.34 0.24
N GLY A 381 22.52 0.71 0.70
CA GLY A 381 23.32 -0.24 -0.08
C GLY A 381 24.10 0.37 -1.24
N ILE A 382 24.59 1.61 -1.10
CA ILE A 382 25.42 2.29 -2.11
C ILE A 382 26.72 1.52 -2.37
N ASP A 383 27.38 1.05 -1.30
CA ASP A 383 28.61 0.26 -1.35
C ASP A 383 28.35 -1.26 -1.43
N GLY A 384 27.13 -1.62 -1.82
CA GLY A 384 26.60 -2.96 -1.82
C GLY A 384 25.57 -3.19 -0.73
N ARG A 385 24.68 -4.15 -0.98
CA ARG A 385 23.53 -4.44 -0.13
C ARG A 385 23.99 -5.16 1.14
N PRO A 386 23.84 -4.57 2.34
CA PRO A 386 24.21 -5.24 3.57
C PRO A 386 23.26 -6.41 3.85
N GLU A 387 23.82 -7.58 4.12
CA GLU A 387 23.07 -8.80 4.42
C GLU A 387 23.70 -9.55 5.59
N LEU A 388 22.87 -9.86 6.58
CA LEU A 388 23.27 -10.68 7.72
C LEU A 388 23.18 -12.16 7.36
N ILE A 389 24.28 -12.88 7.56
CA ILE A 389 24.40 -14.32 7.37
C ILE A 389 24.65 -14.97 8.73
N ILE A 390 23.74 -15.87 9.12
CA ILE A 390 23.81 -16.59 10.39
C ILE A 390 24.46 -17.94 10.14
N GLU A 391 25.50 -18.23 10.91
CA GLU A 391 26.23 -19.49 10.82
C GLU A 391 26.27 -20.19 12.17
N GLY A 392 26.08 -21.52 12.17
CA GLY A 392 26.27 -22.35 13.35
C GLY A 392 27.45 -23.30 13.20
N ALA A 393 27.98 -23.78 14.34
CA ALA A 393 29.02 -24.79 14.39
C ALA A 393 28.82 -25.78 15.56
N MET A 394 29.21 -27.04 15.37
CA MET A 394 29.10 -28.11 16.39
C MET A 394 30.29 -28.18 17.35
N SER A 395 31.39 -27.51 17.04
CA SER A 395 32.62 -27.54 17.84
C SER A 395 33.07 -26.11 18.13
N THR A 396 33.44 -25.86 19.39
CA THR A 396 34.05 -24.60 19.82
C THR A 396 35.54 -24.53 19.44
N LYS A 397 36.19 -25.69 19.27
CA LYS A 397 37.57 -25.81 18.80
C LYS A 397 37.56 -26.14 17.31
N ASN A 398 38.20 -25.31 16.48
CA ASN A 398 38.21 -25.42 15.01
C ASN A 398 36.78 -25.54 14.41
N PRO A 399 35.94 -24.51 14.58
CA PRO A 399 34.55 -24.55 14.15
C PRO A 399 34.43 -24.71 12.62
N LYS A 400 33.65 -25.72 12.19
CA LYS A 400 33.17 -25.83 10.81
C LYS A 400 31.81 -25.16 10.71
N TRP A 401 31.81 -23.92 10.24
CA TRP A 401 30.62 -23.09 10.11
C TRP A 401 29.71 -23.55 8.97
N LYS A 402 28.41 -23.53 9.22
CA LYS A 402 27.38 -23.80 8.22
C LYS A 402 26.29 -22.73 8.29
N GLU A 403 25.89 -22.22 7.13
CA GLU A 403 24.90 -21.14 6.99
C GLU A 403 23.47 -21.65 7.18
N TYR A 404 22.65 -20.86 7.88
CA TYR A 404 21.20 -20.99 7.85
C TYR A 404 20.65 -20.21 6.63
N GLU A 405 19.83 -20.85 5.81
CA GLU A 405 19.22 -20.19 4.65
C GLU A 405 17.78 -19.75 4.94
N PHE A 406 17.44 -18.54 4.51
CA PHE A 406 16.10 -17.97 4.65
C PHE A 406 15.31 -18.12 3.35
N PHE A 407 13.97 -18.13 3.45
CA PHE A 407 13.09 -18.42 2.31
C PHE A 407 13.12 -17.38 1.19
N TYR A 408 13.30 -16.09 1.50
CA TYR A 408 13.03 -15.03 0.53
C TYR A 408 14.10 -13.95 0.44
N LYS A 409 14.80 -13.62 1.52
CA LYS A 409 15.95 -12.69 1.44
C LYS A 409 17.10 -13.32 0.65
N PRO A 410 17.96 -12.51 0.02
CA PRO A 410 19.17 -13.01 -0.63
C PRO A 410 20.05 -13.80 0.34
N GLY A 411 20.59 -14.92 -0.11
CA GLY A 411 21.48 -15.78 0.68
C GLY A 411 22.40 -16.54 -0.28
N SER A 412 21.89 -17.60 -0.88
CA SER A 412 22.57 -18.34 -1.94
C SER A 412 22.89 -17.45 -3.15
N LEU A 413 24.10 -17.58 -3.68
CA LEU A 413 24.59 -16.77 -4.81
C LEU A 413 23.90 -17.12 -6.13
N SER A 414 23.52 -18.38 -6.30
CA SER A 414 22.84 -18.90 -7.50
C SER A 414 21.33 -18.71 -7.45
N ALA A 415 20.75 -18.30 -6.32
CA ALA A 415 19.31 -18.12 -6.19
C ALA A 415 18.85 -16.82 -6.85
N ALA A 416 17.93 -16.94 -7.81
CA ALA A 416 17.26 -15.79 -8.40
C ALA A 416 16.38 -15.08 -7.36
N PRO A 417 16.27 -13.73 -7.39
CA PRO A 417 15.34 -13.02 -6.52
C PRO A 417 13.89 -13.50 -6.73
N PRO A 418 13.09 -13.76 -5.68
CA PRO A 418 11.76 -14.34 -5.83
C PRO A 418 10.67 -13.29 -6.08
N PHE A 419 9.54 -13.71 -6.64
CA PHE A 419 8.29 -12.95 -6.60
C PHE A 419 7.40 -13.52 -5.48
N VAL A 420 7.15 -12.72 -4.43
CA VAL A 420 6.45 -13.18 -3.22
C VAL A 420 5.14 -12.43 -2.94
N ALA A 421 4.92 -11.28 -3.58
CA ALA A 421 3.72 -10.48 -3.37
C ALA A 421 2.44 -11.31 -3.62
N PRO A 422 1.39 -11.14 -2.78
CA PRO A 422 1.22 -10.19 -1.70
C PRO A 422 1.62 -10.76 -0.33
N HIS A 423 2.38 -11.85 -0.27
CA HIS A 423 2.90 -12.35 1.00
C HIS A 423 3.95 -11.37 1.55
N GLN A 424 3.98 -11.24 2.86
CA GLN A 424 5.03 -10.51 3.57
C GLN A 424 5.92 -11.45 4.38
N PRO A 425 7.14 -11.69 3.89
CA PRO A 425 8.18 -12.34 4.68
C PRO A 425 8.65 -11.44 5.83
N ARG A 426 7.99 -11.52 6.98
CA ARG A 426 8.20 -10.58 8.10
C ARG A 426 9.61 -10.69 8.70
N ILE A 427 10.12 -11.91 8.83
CA ILE A 427 11.47 -12.16 9.35
C ILE A 427 12.56 -11.70 8.36
N ASP A 428 12.40 -11.99 7.07
CA ASP A 428 13.33 -11.56 6.01
C ASP A 428 13.40 -10.02 5.93
N TRP A 429 12.26 -9.34 6.10
CA TRP A 429 12.20 -7.88 6.19
C TRP A 429 12.91 -7.34 7.44
N GLN A 430 12.69 -7.97 8.60
CA GLN A 430 13.38 -7.57 9.83
C GLN A 430 14.89 -7.80 9.73
N MET A 431 15.34 -8.88 9.09
CA MET A 431 16.76 -9.13 8.82
C MET A 431 17.39 -8.03 7.95
N TRP A 432 16.65 -7.56 6.93
CA TRP A 432 17.11 -6.42 6.10
C TRP A 432 17.23 -5.13 6.90
N PHE A 433 16.26 -4.81 7.77
CA PHE A 433 16.37 -3.63 8.65
C PHE A 433 17.51 -3.77 9.66
N ALA A 434 17.67 -4.95 10.28
CA ALA A 434 18.75 -5.21 11.21
C ALA A 434 20.13 -5.03 10.55
N ALA A 435 20.28 -5.43 9.29
CA ALA A 435 21.52 -5.25 8.53
C ALA A 435 21.92 -3.77 8.33
N LEU A 436 20.97 -2.85 8.42
CA LEU A 436 21.18 -1.40 8.32
C LEU A 436 21.45 -0.74 9.67
N SER A 437 21.37 -1.50 10.76
CA SER A 437 21.48 -1.04 12.14
C SER A 437 22.65 -1.73 12.85
N HIS A 438 22.81 -1.39 14.13
CA HIS A 438 23.75 -2.06 15.03
C HIS A 438 22.99 -3.06 15.90
N TYR A 439 23.63 -4.19 16.25
CA TYR A 439 22.96 -5.29 16.94
C TYR A 439 22.33 -4.93 18.29
N GLN A 440 22.86 -3.92 18.96
CA GLN A 440 22.33 -3.42 20.24
C GLN A 440 20.92 -2.82 20.10
N HIS A 441 20.54 -2.35 18.91
CA HIS A 441 19.20 -1.84 18.62
C HIS A 441 18.23 -2.93 18.18
N GLU A 442 18.70 -4.18 18.02
CA GLU A 442 17.93 -5.30 17.48
C GLU A 442 17.81 -6.45 18.50
N PRO A 443 17.17 -6.23 19.67
CA PRO A 443 17.13 -7.20 20.76
C PRO A 443 16.44 -8.52 20.37
N TRP A 444 15.53 -8.48 19.40
CA TRP A 444 14.85 -9.67 18.89
C TRP A 444 15.78 -10.64 18.19
N LEU A 445 16.85 -10.15 17.55
CA LEU A 445 17.79 -10.99 16.84
C LEU A 445 18.59 -11.82 17.84
N ALA A 446 19.00 -11.23 18.97
CA ALA A 446 19.62 -11.98 20.07
C ALA A 446 18.71 -13.14 20.55
N PHE A 447 17.41 -12.90 20.71
CA PHE A 447 16.45 -13.94 21.07
C PHE A 447 16.29 -14.99 19.95
N PHE A 448 16.23 -14.55 18.70
CA PHE A 448 16.18 -15.44 17.54
C PHE A 448 17.39 -16.39 17.52
N LEU A 449 18.60 -15.86 17.75
CA LEU A 449 19.83 -16.67 17.85
C LEU A 449 19.80 -17.64 19.03
N TYR A 450 19.31 -17.22 20.21
CA TYR A 450 19.12 -18.11 21.35
C TYR A 450 18.16 -19.28 21.04
N ARG A 451 17.07 -19.00 20.34
CA ARG A 451 16.09 -20.03 19.91
C ARG A 451 16.67 -20.98 18.85
N LEU A 452 17.64 -20.52 18.04
CA LEU A 452 18.42 -21.38 17.16
C LEU A 452 19.43 -22.26 17.92
N LEU A 453 20.13 -21.70 18.91
CA LEU A 453 21.03 -22.46 19.81
C LEU A 453 20.30 -23.56 20.61
N THR A 454 18.99 -23.43 20.78
CA THR A 454 18.14 -24.38 21.49
C THR A 454 17.23 -25.20 20.57
N ASN A 455 17.41 -25.11 19.23
CA ASN A 455 16.64 -25.84 18.21
C ASN A 455 15.12 -25.76 18.37
N GLN A 456 14.60 -24.57 18.68
CA GLN A 456 13.18 -24.40 18.95
C GLN A 456 12.34 -24.52 17.67
N PRO A 457 11.34 -25.41 17.61
CA PRO A 457 10.66 -25.78 16.37
C PRO A 457 9.89 -24.60 15.76
N GLU A 458 9.36 -23.67 16.57
CA GLU A 458 8.62 -22.51 16.05
C GLU A 458 9.54 -21.56 15.26
N VAL A 459 10.81 -21.47 15.65
CA VAL A 459 11.81 -20.62 14.98
C VAL A 459 12.42 -21.32 13.78
N LEU A 460 12.71 -22.62 13.89
CA LEU A 460 13.24 -23.41 12.78
C LEU A 460 12.28 -23.44 11.58
N ARG A 461 10.97 -23.35 11.80
CA ARG A 461 9.97 -23.23 10.72
C ARG A 461 10.05 -21.94 9.91
N LEU A 462 10.70 -20.90 10.43
CA LEU A 462 10.90 -19.62 9.73
C LEU A 462 12.12 -19.65 8.81
N ILE A 463 12.92 -20.73 8.86
CA ILE A 463 14.15 -20.90 8.11
C ILE A 463 13.92 -21.95 7.03
N GLN A 464 14.47 -21.73 5.83
CA GLN A 464 14.35 -22.65 4.70
C GLN A 464 15.23 -23.88 4.89
N THR A 465 16.52 -23.67 5.20
CA THR A 465 17.50 -24.74 5.36
C THR A 465 18.13 -24.67 6.75
N ASN A 466 17.86 -25.66 7.59
CA ASN A 466 18.55 -25.85 8.88
C ASN A 466 19.70 -26.86 8.73
N PRO A 467 20.98 -26.43 8.83
CA PRO A 467 22.13 -27.34 8.76
C PRO A 467 22.30 -28.27 9.98
N PHE A 468 21.48 -28.09 11.03
CA PHE A 468 21.54 -28.77 12.33
C PHE A 468 20.17 -29.38 12.74
N PRO A 469 19.62 -30.33 11.95
CA PRO A 469 18.25 -30.83 12.16
C PRO A 469 18.09 -31.73 13.39
N THR A 470 19.14 -32.47 13.76
CA THR A 470 19.08 -33.47 14.84
C THR A 470 19.63 -32.94 16.16
N THR A 471 20.73 -32.20 16.12
CA THR A 471 21.41 -31.65 17.30
C THR A 471 21.65 -30.16 17.10
N PRO A 472 21.36 -29.31 18.11
CA PRO A 472 21.58 -27.87 17.99
C PRO A 472 23.08 -27.53 17.86
N PRO A 473 23.42 -26.41 17.20
CA PRO A 473 24.80 -25.94 17.16
C PRO A 473 25.29 -25.54 18.56
N LYS A 474 26.58 -25.73 18.84
CA LYS A 474 27.20 -25.29 20.11
C LYS A 474 27.51 -23.80 20.13
N GLN A 475 27.79 -23.24 18.95
CA GLN A 475 28.07 -21.82 18.76
C GLN A 475 27.38 -21.29 17.52
N ILE A 476 26.98 -20.02 17.58
CA ILE A 476 26.42 -19.27 16.45
C ILE A 476 27.18 -17.94 16.33
N ARG A 477 27.40 -17.51 15.08
CA ARG A 477 27.90 -16.17 14.75
C ARG A 477 27.04 -15.52 13.68
N VAL A 478 27.10 -14.19 13.60
CA VAL A 478 26.42 -13.43 12.55
C VAL A 478 27.45 -12.57 11.83
N LEU A 479 27.57 -12.79 10.53
CA LEU A 479 28.47 -12.06 9.65
C LEU A 479 27.68 -11.05 8.82
N LEU A 480 28.30 -9.91 8.52
CA LEU A 480 27.77 -8.93 7.59
C LEU A 480 28.50 -9.06 6.26
N TYR A 481 27.74 -9.27 5.19
CA TYR A 481 28.26 -9.28 3.83
C TYR A 481 27.65 -8.13 3.03
N HIS A 482 28.39 -7.62 2.06
CA HIS A 482 27.85 -6.77 1.01
C HIS A 482 27.55 -7.60 -0.24
N TYR A 483 26.28 -7.66 -0.61
CA TYR A 483 25.78 -8.36 -1.78
C TYR A 483 25.63 -7.38 -2.95
N ASN A 484 26.12 -7.79 -4.12
CA ASN A 484 25.93 -7.10 -5.40
C ASN A 484 25.34 -8.05 -6.44
N PHE A 485 24.53 -7.52 -7.35
CA PHE A 485 24.12 -8.27 -8.52
C PHE A 485 25.34 -8.54 -9.42
N THR A 486 25.38 -9.74 -9.98
CA THR A 486 26.31 -10.09 -11.06
C THR A 486 25.86 -9.47 -12.38
N THR A 487 26.73 -9.40 -13.38
CA THR A 487 26.34 -8.92 -14.71
C THR A 487 25.91 -10.08 -15.60
N PRO A 488 24.73 -10.04 -16.25
CA PRO A 488 24.32 -11.05 -17.22
C PRO A 488 25.25 -11.10 -18.44
N PRO A 489 25.55 -12.28 -19.01
CA PRO A 489 25.18 -13.61 -18.52
C PRO A 489 26.14 -14.09 -17.42
N SER A 490 25.60 -14.45 -16.26
CA SER A 490 26.34 -15.07 -15.16
C SER A 490 25.57 -16.29 -14.66
N LYS A 491 26.28 -17.30 -14.15
CA LYS A 491 25.66 -18.48 -13.51
C LYS A 491 24.99 -18.09 -12.19
N ASP A 492 25.65 -17.23 -11.42
CA ASP A 492 25.15 -16.72 -10.15
C ASP A 492 24.45 -15.37 -10.36
N TYR A 493 23.42 -15.08 -9.57
CA TYR A 493 22.72 -13.80 -9.57
C TYR A 493 23.36 -12.79 -8.63
N TRP A 494 24.04 -13.29 -7.59
CA TRP A 494 24.68 -12.48 -6.57
C TRP A 494 26.16 -12.77 -6.47
N LYS A 495 26.93 -11.73 -6.15
CA LYS A 495 28.28 -11.82 -5.61
C LYS A 495 28.26 -11.20 -4.22
N ARG A 496 29.03 -11.73 -3.28
CA ARG A 496 29.12 -11.19 -1.93
C ARG A 496 30.56 -11.01 -1.49
N GLU A 497 30.80 -9.95 -0.75
CA GLU A 497 32.10 -9.65 -0.13
C GLU A 497 31.89 -9.55 1.38
N LEU A 498 32.74 -10.22 2.15
CA LEU A 498 32.67 -10.18 3.61
C LEU A 498 33.13 -8.79 4.06
N THR A 499 32.28 -8.10 4.82
CA THR A 499 32.73 -6.93 5.56
C THR A 499 33.63 -7.44 6.69
N ASN A 500 34.82 -6.86 6.87
CA ASN A 500 35.93 -7.40 7.70
C ASN A 500 35.63 -7.74 9.20
N ASN A 501 34.37 -7.70 9.66
CA ASN A 501 33.99 -7.89 11.06
C ASN A 501 32.78 -8.84 11.24
N GLU A 502 32.72 -9.49 12.41
CA GLU A 502 31.48 -10.08 12.95
C GLU A 502 30.49 -8.95 13.27
N TRP A 503 29.24 -9.07 12.82
CA TRP A 503 28.20 -8.08 13.13
C TRP A 503 27.58 -8.34 14.50
N PHE A 504 27.45 -9.61 14.89
CA PHE A 504 27.08 -10.04 16.24
C PHE A 504 28.21 -10.90 16.80
N PRO A 505 28.65 -10.68 18.06
CA PRO A 505 29.70 -11.49 18.67
C PRO A 505 29.35 -12.98 18.63
N THR A 506 30.33 -13.84 18.34
CA THR A 506 30.12 -15.29 18.44
C THR A 506 29.62 -15.69 19.84
N ILE A 507 28.50 -16.41 19.90
CA ILE A 507 27.83 -16.83 21.14
C ILE A 507 27.71 -18.35 21.27
N SER A 508 27.68 -18.81 22.52
CA SER A 508 27.31 -20.16 22.94
C SER A 508 26.34 -20.08 24.13
N LEU A 509 25.68 -21.20 24.47
CA LEU A 509 24.90 -21.28 25.72
C LEU A 509 25.76 -21.13 26.99
N GLU A 510 27.08 -21.28 26.87
CA GLU A 510 28.05 -21.07 27.95
C GLU A 510 28.47 -19.60 28.09
N SER A 511 28.07 -18.73 27.15
CA SER A 511 28.43 -17.31 27.17
C SER A 511 27.65 -16.56 28.24
N GLN A 512 28.29 -16.31 29.39
CA GLN A 512 27.64 -15.75 30.58
C GLN A 512 27.00 -14.37 30.31
N TRP A 513 27.69 -13.48 29.60
CA TRP A 513 27.15 -12.16 29.24
C TRP A 513 25.86 -12.26 28.41
N PHE A 514 25.78 -13.23 27.51
CA PHE A 514 24.64 -13.41 26.62
C PHE A 514 23.45 -13.96 27.39
N MET A 515 23.67 -14.96 28.24
CA MET A 515 22.62 -15.50 29.10
C MET A 515 22.08 -14.43 30.06
N SER A 516 22.95 -13.63 30.70
CA SER A 516 22.53 -12.50 31.53
C SER A 516 21.75 -11.45 30.74
N TYR A 517 22.12 -11.17 29.48
CA TYR A 517 21.36 -10.27 28.61
C TYR A 517 19.95 -10.80 28.31
N ILE A 518 19.82 -12.08 27.96
CA ILE A 518 18.51 -12.69 27.67
C ILE A 518 17.62 -12.73 28.93
N GLU A 519 18.20 -12.97 30.11
CA GLU A 519 17.50 -12.93 31.40
C GLU A 519 17.01 -11.53 31.75
N GLN A 520 17.85 -10.50 31.61
CA GLN A 520 17.50 -9.10 31.90
C GLN A 520 16.33 -8.58 31.06
N GLN A 521 16.21 -9.07 29.82
CA GLN A 521 15.10 -8.69 28.93
C GLN A 521 13.78 -9.38 29.31
N ASN A 522 13.73 -10.18 30.39
CA ASN A 522 12.56 -10.93 30.87
C ASN A 522 11.90 -11.83 29.80
N MET A 523 12.64 -12.21 28.76
CA MET A 523 12.09 -12.95 27.61
C MET A 523 12.18 -14.48 27.76
N ILE A 524 12.77 -15.01 28.85
CA ILE A 524 12.86 -16.46 29.14
C ILE A 524 11.61 -16.97 29.87
N GLN A 525 10.61 -16.13 30.18
CA GLN A 525 9.34 -16.63 30.71
C GLN A 525 8.59 -17.44 29.64
N ILE A 526 8.94 -18.72 29.54
CA ILE A 526 8.18 -19.76 28.89
C ILE A 526 6.88 -19.87 29.68
N THR A 527 5.88 -19.09 29.29
CA THR A 527 4.51 -19.41 29.67
C THR A 527 4.27 -20.82 29.13
N LYS A 528 4.01 -21.77 30.04
CA LYS A 528 3.55 -23.11 29.64
C LYS A 528 2.46 -22.91 28.59
N PRO A 529 2.52 -23.59 27.43
CA PRO A 529 1.50 -23.43 26.41
C PRO A 529 0.15 -23.68 27.09
N LEU A 530 -0.74 -22.68 27.05
CA LEU A 530 -2.10 -22.88 27.54
C LEU A 530 -2.70 -24.09 26.82
N PRO A 531 -3.48 -24.94 27.50
CA PRO A 531 -4.11 -26.09 26.87
C PRO A 531 -4.87 -25.61 25.63
N THR A 532 -4.42 -26.06 24.45
CA THR A 532 -5.01 -25.70 23.18
C THR A 532 -6.29 -26.48 22.97
N SER A 533 -7.28 -25.84 22.36
CA SER A 533 -8.44 -26.59 21.88
C SER A 533 -8.02 -27.47 20.70
N ILE A 534 -8.60 -28.66 20.58
CA ILE A 534 -8.36 -29.59 19.46
C ILE A 534 -8.47 -28.88 18.10
N LEU A 535 -9.38 -27.91 18.00
CA LEU A 535 -9.58 -27.08 16.80
C LEU A 535 -8.32 -26.30 16.42
N LEU A 536 -7.62 -25.68 17.39
CA LEU A 536 -6.39 -24.93 17.15
C LEU A 536 -5.28 -25.84 16.64
N ASP A 537 -5.16 -27.06 17.18
CA ASP A 537 -4.12 -27.99 16.76
C ASP A 537 -4.36 -28.52 15.34
N VAL A 538 -5.62 -28.76 14.97
CA VAL A 538 -5.99 -29.08 13.57
C VAL A 538 -5.67 -27.91 12.64
N LEU A 539 -6.02 -26.68 13.02
CA LEU A 539 -5.75 -25.48 12.22
C LEU A 539 -4.25 -25.23 12.05
N ARG A 540 -3.46 -25.44 13.11
CA ARG A 540 -1.99 -25.38 13.05
C ARG A 540 -1.43 -26.45 12.14
N SER A 541 -1.93 -27.68 12.21
CA SER A 541 -1.51 -28.76 11.31
C SER A 541 -1.74 -28.38 9.85
N ILE A 542 -2.94 -27.90 9.51
CA ILE A 542 -3.28 -27.42 8.15
C ILE A 542 -2.38 -26.24 7.74
N SER A 543 -2.16 -25.26 8.62
CA SER A 543 -1.28 -24.13 8.34
C SER A 543 0.16 -24.54 8.09
N ASN A 544 0.64 -25.60 8.75
CA ASN A 544 2.01 -26.10 8.56
C ASN A 544 2.22 -26.76 7.19
N PHE A 545 1.16 -27.21 6.52
CA PHE A 545 1.26 -27.76 5.16
C PHE A 545 1.33 -26.68 4.06
N MET A 546 1.02 -25.43 4.38
CA MET A 546 0.98 -24.34 3.40
C MET A 546 2.14 -23.36 3.58
N ASN A 547 2.90 -23.13 2.51
CA ASN A 547 3.84 -22.00 2.45
C ASN A 547 3.09 -20.67 2.57
N GLY A 548 3.76 -19.65 3.11
CA GLY A 548 3.16 -18.33 3.35
C GLY A 548 2.52 -17.69 2.11
N THR A 549 3.15 -17.85 0.93
CA THR A 549 2.59 -17.38 -0.35
C THR A 549 1.29 -18.10 -0.72
N MET A 550 1.26 -19.44 -0.60
CA MET A 550 0.06 -20.25 -0.84
C MET A 550 -1.06 -19.84 0.11
N PHE A 551 -0.74 -19.68 1.40
CA PHE A 551 -1.70 -19.25 2.41
C PHE A 551 -2.35 -17.90 2.09
N THR A 552 -1.60 -16.95 1.52
CA THR A 552 -2.16 -15.65 1.13
C THR A 552 -3.02 -15.69 -0.13
N TRP A 553 -2.60 -16.45 -1.15
CA TRP A 553 -3.32 -16.51 -2.42
C TRP A 553 -4.56 -17.41 -2.37
N PHE A 554 -4.52 -18.48 -1.58
CA PHE A 554 -5.59 -19.47 -1.47
C PHE A 554 -6.98 -18.88 -1.20
N PRO A 555 -7.22 -18.07 -0.14
CA PRO A 555 -8.54 -17.51 0.13
C PRO A 555 -9.00 -16.56 -0.97
N VAL A 556 -8.09 -15.78 -1.55
CA VAL A 556 -8.39 -14.83 -2.64
C VAL A 556 -8.82 -15.57 -3.89
N ILE A 557 -8.07 -16.59 -4.31
CA ILE A 557 -8.36 -17.39 -5.50
C ILE A 557 -9.68 -18.14 -5.32
N ILE A 558 -9.90 -18.79 -4.17
CA ILE A 558 -11.17 -19.49 -3.90
C ILE A 558 -12.35 -18.53 -3.98
N ALA A 559 -12.25 -17.36 -3.33
CA ALA A 559 -13.33 -16.40 -3.35
C ALA A 559 -13.61 -15.87 -4.77
N LEU A 560 -12.56 -15.62 -5.57
CA LEU A 560 -12.68 -15.23 -6.97
C LEU A 560 -13.35 -16.32 -7.82
N VAL A 561 -12.92 -17.58 -7.68
CA VAL A 561 -13.50 -18.73 -8.38
C VAL A 561 -14.98 -18.86 -8.03
N LEU A 562 -15.35 -18.75 -6.75
CA LEU A 562 -16.76 -18.80 -6.32
C LEU A 562 -17.59 -17.64 -6.90
N VAL A 563 -17.03 -16.43 -6.98
CA VAL A 563 -17.69 -15.28 -7.60
C VAL A 563 -17.89 -15.48 -9.10
N ILE A 564 -16.89 -16.02 -9.81
CA ILE A 564 -16.96 -16.31 -11.25
C ILE A 564 -17.98 -17.43 -11.51
N LEU A 565 -17.90 -18.54 -10.78
CA LEU A 565 -18.84 -19.66 -10.88
C LEU A 565 -20.28 -19.19 -10.64
N ARG A 566 -20.50 -18.37 -9.60
CA ARG A 566 -21.80 -17.78 -9.34
C ARG A 566 -22.29 -16.94 -10.52
N ARG A 567 -21.44 -16.15 -11.17
CA ARG A 567 -21.82 -15.38 -12.36
C ARG A 567 -22.21 -16.31 -13.51
N ILE A 568 -21.41 -17.33 -13.79
CA ILE A 568 -21.67 -18.30 -14.88
C ILE A 568 -22.97 -19.09 -14.63
N LEU A 569 -23.20 -19.55 -13.40
CA LEU A 569 -24.41 -20.31 -13.05
C LEU A 569 -25.67 -19.44 -13.00
N CYS A 570 -25.54 -18.14 -12.69
CA CYS A 570 -26.66 -17.20 -12.61
C CYS A 570 -26.93 -16.42 -13.91
N THR A 571 -26.09 -16.52 -14.94
CA THR A 571 -26.42 -15.98 -16.27
C THR A 571 -27.53 -16.81 -16.89
N LYS A 572 -28.77 -16.33 -16.80
CA LYS A 572 -29.85 -16.82 -17.67
C LYS A 572 -29.43 -16.56 -19.14
N PRO A 573 -29.66 -17.50 -20.08
CA PRO A 573 -29.37 -17.26 -21.47
C PRO A 573 -30.14 -16.01 -21.93
N HIS A 574 -29.43 -15.07 -22.55
CA HIS A 574 -30.03 -13.94 -23.23
C HIS A 574 -30.88 -14.52 -24.38
N VAL A 575 -32.18 -14.65 -24.18
CA VAL A 575 -33.12 -14.90 -25.28
C VAL A 575 -33.19 -13.57 -26.05
N PRO A 576 -32.75 -13.51 -27.32
CA PRO A 576 -32.86 -12.28 -28.10
C PRO A 576 -34.35 -11.96 -28.28
N VAL A 577 -34.78 -10.80 -27.80
CA VAL A 577 -36.12 -10.28 -28.09
C VAL A 577 -36.12 -9.85 -29.56
N LEU A 578 -36.76 -10.64 -30.41
CA LEU A 578 -37.01 -10.28 -31.81
C LEU A 578 -37.88 -9.02 -31.83
N MET A 579 -37.29 -7.91 -32.26
CA MET A 579 -37.99 -6.64 -32.49
C MET A 579 -38.51 -6.64 -33.93
N LYS A 580 -39.83 -6.56 -34.12
CA LYS A 580 -40.43 -6.41 -35.45
C LYS A 580 -40.67 -4.91 -35.72
N LYS A 581 -40.34 -4.46 -36.92
CA LYS A 581 -40.51 -3.06 -37.34
C LYS A 581 -41.84 -2.93 -38.09
N ASP A 582 -42.81 -2.26 -37.48
CA ASP A 582 -44.04 -1.84 -38.15
C ASP A 582 -44.11 -0.30 -38.25
N ASN A 583 -44.98 0.23 -39.11
CA ASN A 583 -45.05 1.63 -39.55
C ASN A 583 -45.30 2.70 -38.45
N GLY A 584 -45.27 2.31 -37.16
CA GLY A 584 -45.33 3.21 -35.99
C GLY A 584 -44.19 3.05 -34.98
N GLY A 585 -43.17 2.23 -35.25
CA GLY A 585 -42.01 2.02 -34.37
C GLY A 585 -41.70 0.55 -34.03
N TYR A 586 -40.63 0.31 -33.27
CA TYR A 586 -40.25 -1.04 -32.81
C TYR A 586 -41.13 -1.46 -31.63
N GLN A 587 -41.89 -2.54 -31.78
CA GLN A 587 -42.59 -3.19 -30.67
C GLN A 587 -41.97 -4.56 -30.35
N PRO A 588 -41.83 -4.90 -29.05
CA PRO A 588 -41.40 -6.24 -28.66
C PRO A 588 -42.48 -7.25 -29.01
N VAL A 589 -42.13 -8.30 -29.76
CA VAL A 589 -43.07 -9.40 -30.07
C VAL A 589 -43.34 -10.17 -28.78
N PRO A 590 -44.59 -10.24 -28.27
CA PRO A 590 -44.90 -11.14 -27.18
C PRO A 590 -44.70 -12.57 -27.68
N LEU A 591 -43.79 -13.30 -27.03
CA LEU A 591 -43.69 -14.73 -27.19
C LEU A 591 -45.06 -15.30 -26.79
N LYS A 592 -45.83 -15.79 -27.76
CA LYS A 592 -46.95 -16.68 -27.47
C LYS A 592 -46.36 -17.86 -26.72
N ASP A 593 -46.75 -18.02 -25.45
CA ASP A 593 -46.63 -19.30 -24.77
C ASP A 593 -47.32 -20.33 -25.64
N LYS A 594 -46.53 -21.12 -26.37
CA LYS A 594 -46.98 -22.41 -26.87
C LYS A 594 -46.87 -23.35 -25.67
N THR A 595 -47.98 -23.48 -24.96
CA THR A 595 -48.22 -24.59 -24.05
C THR A 595 -48.11 -25.91 -24.82
N ASN A 596 -47.26 -26.81 -24.31
CA ASN A 596 -47.58 -28.21 -24.05
C ASN A 596 -46.57 -28.78 -23.07
#